data_AF-A0A930X534-F1
#
_entry.id   AF-A0A930X534-F1
#
_cell.length_a   1.000
_cell.length_b   1.000
_cell.length_c   1.000
_cell.angle_alpha   90.00
_cell.angle_beta   90.00
_cell.angle_gamma   90.00
#
_symmetry.space_group_name_H-M   'P 1'
#
loop_
_entity.id
_entity.type
_entity.pdbx_description
1 polymer ?
#
loop_
_entity_poly.entity_id
_entity_poly.type
_entity_poly.pdbx_seq_one_letter_code
_entity_poly.pdbx_strand_id
1 'polypeptide(L)'
;MDTSLIDILWVIVCASLVFLMQAGFLCLEAGSTRSKNTINVVIKNIADFGVSVLCFWLFGYGLMFGDTHLGWLGTTAIAPDVGQGDVWTIVFFLFQVMFCSTAVTIVSGAVAERMRFSSYLIVCVLVSGLIYPVFGHWGWNGIDRGLTLGWLGNLGFVDFAGSTIVHSIGGWVALAGVLLIGPRIGRFSHKRRRPLLVGYDLPLAFLGTLLLWLGWFGFNGGSVLALDDTVPGIISNTVLAGAAGLVTPIVIYVFRKRRLPVNTVMNGSLAGLVAITANCHVVTAREAIIIGIIGSLFMLQTERWLEHLKIDDVVGAIPVHLSAGIWGTLAVALFGDLDLIGTGLSRPAQLGVQILGIVVAGLWGFGVTYLVLGFINHRWPLRVSHKHEHIGLNVSEHGAVSDLVDLFTVMGKQERSGDLSLRAPVEKFTPVGQIAARYNRVIGALEQALARTDAIVETAIEAILTVTQHDLVVRSANPAVRKLFGVSEQQLIGKSLITLVTLPDIALKDEFPLLQALLRQA
;
A
#
# COMPACT_ATOMS: atom_id res chain seq x y z
N MET A 1 36.24 5.70 -21.66
CA MET A 1 36.43 4.25 -21.44
C MET A 1 36.17 3.57 -22.76
N ASP A 2 37.05 2.70 -23.22
CA ASP A 2 36.72 1.78 -24.31
C ASP A 2 35.79 0.71 -23.73
N THR A 3 34.49 0.98 -23.71
CA THR A 3 33.49 0.06 -23.15
C THR A 3 33.44 -1.19 -24.01
N SER A 4 33.75 -2.35 -23.45
CA SER A 4 33.70 -3.59 -24.20
C SER A 4 32.25 -4.00 -24.46
N LEU A 5 32.02 -4.82 -25.51
CA LEU A 5 30.71 -5.43 -25.73
C LEU A 5 30.25 -6.31 -24.55
N ILE A 6 31.20 -6.84 -23.77
CA ILE A 6 30.92 -7.64 -22.57
C ILE A 6 30.37 -6.73 -21.45
N ASP A 7 30.94 -5.55 -21.26
CA ASP A 7 30.46 -4.58 -20.27
C ASP A 7 29.06 -4.07 -20.62
N ILE A 8 28.83 -3.78 -21.91
CA ILE A 8 27.50 -3.41 -22.43
C ILE A 8 26.49 -4.53 -22.16
N LEU A 9 26.82 -5.77 -22.51
CA LEU A 9 25.96 -6.93 -22.26
C LEU A 9 25.64 -7.09 -20.77
N TRP A 10 26.66 -6.95 -19.92
CA TRP A 10 26.53 -7.04 -18.48
C TRP A 10 25.56 -6.00 -17.93
N VAL A 11 25.72 -4.73 -18.33
CA VAL A 11 24.85 -3.65 -17.85
C VAL A 11 23.42 -3.81 -18.35
N ILE A 12 23.20 -4.30 -19.59
CA ILE A 12 21.85 -4.61 -20.10
C ILE A 12 21.19 -5.74 -19.30
N VAL A 13 21.92 -6.81 -19.00
CA VAL A 13 21.43 -7.92 -18.16
C VAL A 13 21.11 -7.40 -16.76
N CYS A 14 21.98 -6.58 -16.17
CA CYS A 14 21.75 -5.98 -14.88
C CYS A 14 20.52 -5.06 -14.88
N ALA A 15 20.34 -4.23 -15.92
CA ALA A 15 19.14 -3.40 -16.07
C ALA A 15 17.86 -4.25 -16.15
N SER A 16 17.92 -5.38 -16.85
CA SER A 16 16.80 -6.34 -16.94
C SER A 16 16.48 -7.00 -15.60
N LEU A 17 17.50 -7.31 -14.79
CA LEU A 17 17.34 -7.81 -13.43
C LEU A 17 16.74 -6.72 -12.50
N VAL A 18 17.16 -5.46 -12.63
CA VAL A 18 16.54 -4.36 -11.86
C VAL A 18 15.10 -4.11 -12.32
N PHE A 19 14.79 -4.23 -13.62
CA PHE A 19 13.41 -4.21 -14.10
C PHE A 19 12.56 -5.31 -13.44
N LEU A 20 13.10 -6.51 -13.25
CA LEU A 20 12.40 -7.60 -12.55
C LEU A 20 12.02 -7.23 -11.11
N MET A 21 12.73 -6.27 -10.47
CA MET A 21 12.32 -5.74 -9.16
C MET A 21 10.95 -5.09 -9.20
N GLN A 22 10.50 -4.52 -10.33
CA GLN A 22 9.14 -3.97 -10.47
C GLN A 22 8.08 -5.05 -10.29
N ALA A 23 8.28 -6.23 -10.87
CA ALA A 23 7.42 -7.38 -10.61
C ALA A 23 7.53 -7.84 -9.14
N GLY A 24 8.72 -7.72 -8.55
CA GLY A 24 8.95 -7.96 -7.12
C GLY A 24 8.12 -7.07 -6.21
N PHE A 25 8.15 -5.75 -6.41
CA PHE A 25 7.34 -4.77 -5.66
C PHE A 25 5.84 -5.03 -5.86
N LEU A 26 5.40 -5.23 -7.10
CA LEU A 26 4.00 -5.54 -7.41
C LEU A 26 3.49 -6.74 -6.61
N CYS A 27 4.22 -7.87 -6.64
CA CYS A 27 3.86 -9.08 -5.90
C CYS A 27 3.92 -8.85 -4.38
N LEU A 28 4.96 -8.19 -3.88
CA LEU A 28 5.13 -7.89 -2.45
C LEU A 28 3.97 -7.05 -1.92
N GLU A 29 3.63 -5.97 -2.61
CA GLU A 29 2.58 -5.04 -2.19
C GLU A 29 1.20 -5.66 -2.35
N ALA A 30 0.92 -6.34 -3.47
CA ALA A 30 -0.37 -6.99 -3.69
C ALA A 30 -0.63 -8.08 -2.63
N GLY A 31 0.39 -8.85 -2.28
CA GLY A 31 0.30 -9.86 -1.23
C GLY A 31 0.21 -9.28 0.18
N SER A 32 0.83 -8.13 0.44
CA SER A 32 0.85 -7.46 1.75
C SER A 32 -0.34 -6.55 2.03
N THR A 33 -1.13 -6.21 1.00
CA THR A 33 -2.34 -5.39 1.13
C THR A 33 -3.59 -6.25 1.23
N ARG A 34 -4.71 -5.66 1.65
CA ARG A 34 -6.01 -6.34 1.74
C ARG A 34 -6.59 -6.59 0.35
N SER A 35 -7.29 -7.71 0.19
CA SER A 35 -7.92 -8.15 -1.07
C SER A 35 -8.68 -7.06 -1.82
N LYS A 36 -9.42 -6.22 -1.08
CA LYS A 36 -10.23 -5.12 -1.64
C LYS A 36 -9.43 -3.97 -2.29
N ASN A 37 -8.10 -4.01 -2.20
CA ASN A 37 -7.18 -2.99 -2.72
C ASN A 37 -6.12 -3.53 -3.71
N THR A 38 -6.10 -4.84 -3.99
CA THR A 38 -5.07 -5.47 -4.83
C THR A 38 -5.00 -4.92 -6.26
N ILE A 39 -6.14 -4.69 -6.93
CA ILE A 39 -6.19 -4.10 -8.28
C ILE A 39 -5.61 -2.68 -8.25
N ASN A 40 -5.94 -1.90 -7.22
CA ASN A 40 -5.39 -0.56 -7.06
C ASN A 40 -3.87 -0.58 -6.87
N VAL A 41 -3.33 -1.58 -6.17
CA VAL A 41 -1.88 -1.76 -6.00
C VAL A 41 -1.21 -2.15 -7.32
N VAL A 42 -1.77 -3.13 -8.04
CA VAL A 42 -1.23 -3.59 -9.32
C VAL A 42 -1.15 -2.45 -10.34
N ILE A 43 -2.23 -1.69 -10.52
CA ILE A 43 -2.22 -0.59 -11.49
C ILE A 43 -1.32 0.57 -11.06
N LYS A 44 -1.13 0.78 -9.75
CA LYS A 44 -0.13 1.76 -9.24
C LYS A 44 1.28 1.35 -9.64
N ASN A 45 1.67 0.10 -9.44
CA ASN A 45 2.99 -0.42 -9.80
C ASN A 45 3.23 -0.40 -11.32
N ILE A 46 2.20 -0.65 -12.14
CA ILE A 46 2.37 -0.54 -13.61
C ILE A 46 2.45 0.92 -14.05
N ALA A 47 1.60 1.78 -13.47
CA ALA A 47 1.55 3.19 -13.84
C ALA A 47 2.79 3.96 -13.35
N ASP A 48 3.34 3.64 -12.17
CA ASP A 48 4.56 4.28 -11.70
C ASP A 48 5.76 3.94 -12.58
N PHE A 49 5.88 2.71 -13.08
CA PHE A 49 6.91 2.34 -14.02
C PHE A 49 6.79 3.17 -15.31
N GLY A 50 5.60 3.21 -15.91
CA GLY A 50 5.36 4.00 -17.13
C GLY A 50 5.63 5.50 -16.94
N VAL A 51 5.12 6.09 -15.85
CA VAL A 51 5.30 7.53 -15.56
C VAL A 51 6.75 7.84 -15.23
N SER A 52 7.42 7.01 -14.41
CA SER A 52 8.81 7.23 -14.01
C SER A 52 9.76 7.10 -15.19
N VAL A 53 9.56 6.13 -16.09
CA VAL A 53 10.36 5.99 -17.30
C VAL A 53 10.23 7.22 -18.19
N LEU A 54 8.99 7.67 -18.44
CA LEU A 54 8.74 8.84 -19.30
C LEU A 54 9.27 10.14 -18.67
N CYS A 55 9.06 10.36 -17.38
CA CYS A 55 9.52 11.58 -16.69
C CYS A 55 11.04 11.60 -16.54
N PHE A 56 11.65 10.46 -16.23
CA PHE A 56 13.10 10.35 -16.14
C PHE A 56 13.75 10.52 -17.52
N TRP A 57 13.22 9.89 -18.56
CA TRP A 57 13.70 10.14 -19.92
C TRP A 57 13.57 11.62 -20.31
N LEU A 58 12.38 12.20 -20.15
CA LEU A 58 12.09 13.55 -20.63
C LEU A 58 12.89 14.63 -19.89
N PHE A 59 13.10 14.49 -18.57
CA PHE A 59 13.77 15.50 -17.76
C PHE A 59 14.82 14.93 -16.80
N GLY A 60 14.48 13.84 -16.10
CA GLY A 60 15.29 13.36 -14.97
C GLY A 60 16.72 12.95 -15.34
N TYR A 61 16.93 12.31 -16.48
CA TYR A 61 18.24 11.87 -16.94
C TYR A 61 19.16 13.07 -17.18
N GLY A 62 18.70 14.08 -17.91
CA GLY A 62 19.47 15.30 -18.15
C GLY A 62 19.74 16.07 -16.85
N LEU A 63 18.78 16.12 -15.93
CA LEU A 63 18.97 16.73 -14.62
C LEU A 63 19.99 16.01 -13.74
N MET A 64 20.14 14.69 -13.89
CA MET A 64 20.99 13.84 -13.06
C MET A 64 22.39 13.62 -13.63
N PHE A 65 22.51 13.44 -14.95
CA PHE A 65 23.73 13.02 -15.64
C PHE A 65 24.15 13.97 -16.78
N GLY A 66 23.36 15.01 -17.07
CA GLY A 66 23.78 16.09 -17.95
C GLY A 66 24.97 16.86 -17.39
N ASP A 67 25.53 17.75 -18.21
CA ASP A 67 26.69 18.54 -17.84
C ASP A 67 26.38 19.41 -16.62
N THR A 68 27.31 19.35 -15.66
CA THR A 68 27.10 19.91 -14.33
C THR A 68 27.23 21.43 -14.32
N HIS A 69 26.23 22.11 -13.77
CA HIS A 69 26.34 23.51 -13.36
C HIS A 69 26.71 23.59 -11.88
N LEU A 70 27.99 23.85 -11.60
CA LEU A 70 28.56 24.01 -10.25
C LEU A 70 28.34 22.82 -9.30
N GLY A 71 28.12 21.60 -9.83
CA GLY A 71 27.84 20.42 -9.00
C GLY A 71 26.39 20.28 -8.54
N TRP A 72 25.50 21.22 -8.90
CA TRP A 72 24.13 21.28 -8.36
C TRP A 72 23.07 20.68 -9.26
N LEU A 73 23.16 20.90 -10.58
CA LEU A 73 22.14 20.50 -11.55
C LEU A 73 22.78 20.17 -12.90
N GLY A 74 22.24 19.16 -13.57
CA GLY A 74 22.54 18.87 -14.97
C GLY A 74 21.80 19.81 -15.91
N THR A 75 22.48 20.25 -16.98
CA THR A 75 21.98 21.29 -17.90
C THR A 75 21.83 20.81 -19.35
N THR A 76 22.30 19.61 -19.66
CA THR A 76 22.25 19.00 -21.00
C THR A 76 21.58 17.62 -20.93
N ALA A 77 21.52 16.90 -22.06
CA ALA A 77 20.96 15.54 -22.14
C ALA A 77 19.49 15.39 -21.70
N ILE A 78 18.68 16.45 -21.85
CA ILE A 78 17.22 16.40 -21.73
C ILE A 78 16.67 15.55 -22.89
N ALA A 79 15.84 14.55 -22.59
CA ALA A 79 15.33 13.60 -23.57
C ALA A 79 16.45 12.99 -24.45
N PRO A 80 17.38 12.20 -23.87
CA PRO A 80 18.51 11.65 -24.62
C PRO A 80 18.02 10.80 -25.80
N ASP A 81 18.76 10.82 -26.91
CA ASP A 81 18.45 10.04 -28.11
C ASP A 81 18.72 8.54 -27.84
N VAL A 82 17.63 7.79 -27.69
CA VAL A 82 17.64 6.36 -27.38
C VAL A 82 17.59 5.44 -28.63
N GLY A 83 17.72 5.99 -29.84
CA GLY A 83 17.67 5.23 -31.09
C GLY A 83 18.87 5.42 -32.02
N GLN A 84 19.51 6.60 -31.98
CA GLN A 84 20.70 6.91 -32.78
C GLN A 84 21.83 7.54 -31.95
N GLY A 85 21.64 7.66 -30.64
CA GLY A 85 22.63 8.18 -29.71
C GLY A 85 23.83 7.25 -29.49
N ASP A 86 24.78 7.75 -28.71
CA ASP A 86 25.92 6.97 -28.24
C ASP A 86 25.46 5.72 -27.48
N VAL A 87 26.02 4.56 -27.85
CA VAL A 87 25.58 3.25 -27.34
C VAL A 87 25.70 3.18 -25.82
N TRP A 88 26.78 3.72 -25.26
CA TRP A 88 26.98 3.72 -23.81
C TRP A 88 25.94 4.56 -23.10
N THR A 89 25.66 5.76 -23.62
CA THR A 89 24.61 6.64 -23.09
C THR A 89 23.24 5.95 -23.05
N ILE A 90 22.88 5.19 -24.09
CA ILE A 90 21.62 4.43 -24.15
C ILE A 90 21.56 3.34 -23.08
N VAL A 91 22.64 2.56 -22.94
CA VAL A 91 22.74 1.46 -21.99
C VAL A 91 22.74 1.99 -20.55
N PHE A 92 23.47 3.08 -20.29
CA PHE A 92 23.53 3.73 -18.99
C PHE A 92 22.18 4.36 -18.63
N PHE A 93 21.50 5.02 -19.58
CA PHE A 93 20.13 5.49 -19.40
C PHE A 93 19.19 4.33 -19.01
N LEU A 94 19.24 3.21 -19.74
CA LEU A 94 18.41 2.03 -19.46
C LEU A 94 18.66 1.47 -18.05
N PHE A 95 19.91 1.46 -17.59
CA PHE A 95 20.23 1.03 -16.24
C PHE A 95 19.69 2.01 -15.18
N GLN A 96 19.95 3.31 -15.34
CA GLN A 96 19.60 4.33 -14.35
C GLN A 96 18.10 4.61 -14.26
N VAL A 97 17.35 4.49 -15.37
CA VAL A 97 15.90 4.64 -15.33
C VAL A 97 15.25 3.54 -14.47
N MET A 98 15.84 2.35 -14.40
CA MET A 98 15.35 1.28 -13.53
C MET A 98 15.54 1.63 -12.04
N PHE A 99 16.64 2.26 -11.67
CA PHE A 99 16.89 2.76 -10.30
C PHE A 99 15.92 3.88 -9.93
N CYS A 100 15.67 4.80 -10.86
CA CYS A 100 14.65 5.84 -10.70
C CYS A 100 13.27 5.22 -10.45
N SER A 101 12.85 4.25 -11.26
CA SER A 101 11.58 3.55 -11.06
C SER A 101 11.54 2.81 -9.72
N THR A 102 12.66 2.24 -9.26
CA THR A 102 12.77 1.64 -7.91
C THR A 102 12.56 2.68 -6.80
N ALA A 103 13.15 3.88 -6.91
CA ALA A 103 12.95 4.94 -5.92
C ALA A 103 11.48 5.38 -5.83
N VAL A 104 10.77 5.44 -6.96
CA VAL A 104 9.35 5.80 -7.03
C VAL A 104 8.46 4.72 -6.40
N THR A 105 8.63 3.45 -6.79
CA THR A 105 7.76 2.35 -6.34
C THR A 105 7.89 2.04 -4.84
N ILE A 106 9.01 2.43 -4.19
CA ILE A 106 9.10 2.36 -2.72
C ILE A 106 7.94 3.12 -2.03
N VAL A 107 7.43 4.17 -2.66
CA VAL A 107 6.35 4.99 -2.12
C VAL A 107 4.98 4.30 -2.25
N SER A 108 4.69 3.53 -3.32
CA SER A 108 3.37 2.89 -3.53
C SER A 108 2.98 2.03 -2.35
N GLY A 109 3.89 1.16 -1.91
CA GLY A 109 3.66 0.24 -0.81
C GLY A 109 3.33 0.99 0.46
N ALA A 110 4.08 2.03 0.82
CA ALA A 110 3.85 2.80 2.03
C ALA A 110 2.45 3.45 2.05
N VAL A 111 2.01 4.02 0.91
CA VAL A 111 0.76 4.81 0.78
C VAL A 111 -0.46 4.01 0.30
N ALA A 112 -0.32 2.70 0.12
CA ALA A 112 -1.37 1.80 -0.35
C ALA A 112 -2.67 1.86 0.50
N GLU A 113 -3.79 1.41 -0.08
CA GLU A 113 -5.11 1.32 0.57
C GLU A 113 -5.84 2.63 0.93
N ARG A 114 -5.17 3.80 0.95
CA ARG A 114 -5.86 5.08 1.24
C ARG A 114 -5.50 6.27 0.35
N MET A 115 -4.35 6.26 -0.33
CA MET A 115 -4.00 7.34 -1.26
C MET A 115 -4.76 7.16 -2.59
N ARG A 116 -5.34 8.25 -3.10
CA ARG A 116 -5.98 8.30 -4.42
C ARG A 116 -5.01 7.91 -5.52
N PHE A 117 -5.51 7.29 -6.59
CA PHE A 117 -4.66 6.91 -7.71
C PHE A 117 -4.04 8.13 -8.39
N SER A 118 -4.83 9.18 -8.65
CA SER A 118 -4.35 10.43 -9.26
C SER A 118 -3.28 11.14 -8.41
N SER A 119 -3.46 11.15 -7.09
CA SER A 119 -2.46 11.71 -6.16
C SER A 119 -1.15 10.92 -6.20
N TYR A 120 -1.22 9.60 -6.36
CA TYR A 120 -0.01 8.78 -6.50
C TYR A 120 0.74 9.09 -7.79
N LEU A 121 0.05 9.32 -8.92
CA LEU A 121 0.71 9.73 -10.17
C LEU A 121 1.49 11.05 -10.03
N ILE A 122 0.98 12.00 -9.23
CA ILE A 122 1.70 13.24 -8.91
C ILE A 122 3.01 12.93 -8.16
N VAL A 123 2.98 11.98 -7.21
CA VAL A 123 4.20 11.52 -6.53
C VAL A 123 5.18 10.92 -7.53
N CYS A 124 4.70 10.09 -8.46
CA CYS A 124 5.56 9.50 -9.48
C CYS A 124 6.29 10.57 -10.31
N VAL A 125 5.56 11.58 -10.80
CA VAL A 125 6.14 12.71 -11.56
C VAL A 125 7.13 13.50 -10.69
N LEU A 126 6.75 13.84 -9.46
CA LEU A 126 7.58 14.64 -8.57
C LEU A 126 8.89 13.93 -8.22
N VAL A 127 8.83 12.63 -7.94
CA VAL A 127 10.01 11.86 -7.56
C VAL A 127 10.93 11.65 -8.77
N SER A 128 10.40 11.12 -9.88
CA SER A 128 11.20 10.78 -11.07
C SER A 128 11.69 12.00 -11.87
N GLY A 129 10.93 13.09 -11.86
CA GLY A 129 11.25 14.30 -12.61
C GLY A 129 12.02 15.37 -11.83
N LEU A 130 12.04 15.32 -10.50
CA LEU A 130 12.68 16.35 -9.68
C LEU A 130 13.46 15.79 -8.48
N ILE A 131 12.80 15.10 -7.54
CA ILE A 131 13.44 14.78 -6.25
C ILE A 131 14.62 13.82 -6.43
N TYR A 132 14.39 12.68 -7.08
CA TYR A 132 15.40 11.66 -7.35
C TYR A 132 16.54 12.20 -8.23
N PRO A 133 16.29 12.76 -9.43
CA PRO A 133 17.39 13.16 -10.31
C PRO A 133 18.25 14.29 -9.75
N VAL A 134 17.67 15.24 -9.00
CA VAL A 134 18.45 16.33 -8.39
C VAL A 134 19.37 15.80 -7.28
N PHE A 135 18.87 14.95 -6.38
CA PHE A 135 19.74 14.35 -5.36
C PHE A 135 20.77 13.38 -5.98
N GLY A 136 20.35 12.63 -7.00
CA GLY A 136 21.20 11.80 -7.82
C GLY A 136 22.34 12.59 -8.46
N HIS A 137 22.07 13.81 -8.96
CA HIS A 137 23.10 14.69 -9.51
C HIS A 137 24.17 15.01 -8.47
N TRP A 138 23.76 15.31 -7.23
CA TRP A 138 24.68 15.69 -6.16
C TRP A 138 25.65 14.56 -5.81
N GLY A 139 25.19 13.30 -5.81
CA GLY A 139 26.01 12.14 -5.42
C GLY A 139 26.67 11.38 -6.58
N TRP A 140 26.00 11.28 -7.74
CA TRP A 140 26.36 10.37 -8.84
C TRP A 140 26.62 11.05 -10.19
N ASN A 141 26.52 12.36 -10.32
CA ASN A 141 26.85 12.99 -11.59
C ASN A 141 28.31 12.70 -11.99
N GLY A 142 28.52 12.23 -13.21
CA GLY A 142 29.83 11.89 -13.78
C GLY A 142 30.23 10.42 -13.70
N ILE A 143 29.50 9.54 -12.98
CA ILE A 143 29.87 8.12 -12.85
C ILE A 143 29.86 7.38 -14.20
N ASP A 144 29.03 7.81 -15.14
CA ASP A 144 28.99 7.32 -16.53
C ASP A 144 30.32 7.52 -17.26
N ARG A 145 31.15 8.45 -16.77
CA ARG A 145 32.46 8.82 -17.34
C ARG A 145 33.62 8.47 -16.40
N GLY A 146 33.35 7.82 -15.26
CA GLY A 146 34.35 7.57 -14.22
C GLY A 146 34.81 8.84 -13.49
N LEU A 147 33.96 9.87 -13.46
CA LEU A 147 34.22 11.15 -12.80
C LEU A 147 33.31 11.31 -11.58
N THR A 148 33.64 12.28 -10.72
CA THR A 148 32.77 12.73 -9.63
C THR A 148 32.56 14.22 -9.79
N LEU A 149 31.35 14.61 -10.19
CA LEU A 149 31.05 15.99 -10.62
C LEU A 149 29.94 16.65 -9.79
N GLY A 150 29.13 15.87 -9.08
CA GLY A 150 28.16 16.37 -8.11
C GLY A 150 28.86 16.99 -6.88
N TRP A 151 28.28 18.03 -6.29
CA TRP A 151 28.92 18.71 -5.16
C TRP A 151 29.09 17.79 -3.94
N LEU A 152 28.12 16.92 -3.68
CA LEU A 152 28.15 16.01 -2.53
C LEU A 152 29.14 14.86 -2.77
N GLY A 153 29.16 14.31 -3.99
CA GLY A 153 30.20 13.37 -4.42
C GLY A 153 31.61 13.97 -4.32
N ASN A 154 31.79 15.22 -4.74
CA ASN A 154 33.08 15.93 -4.64
C ASN A 154 33.56 16.14 -3.20
N LEU A 155 32.64 16.20 -2.23
CA LEU A 155 33.00 16.21 -0.82
C LEU A 155 33.43 14.83 -0.30
N GLY A 156 33.31 13.78 -1.11
CA GLY A 156 33.66 12.40 -0.76
C GLY A 156 32.46 11.55 -0.36
N PHE A 157 31.22 11.93 -0.68
CA PHE A 157 30.06 11.09 -0.38
C PHE A 157 30.06 9.83 -1.24
N VAL A 158 29.97 8.67 -0.59
CA VAL A 158 29.95 7.37 -1.26
C VAL A 158 28.64 6.66 -0.98
N ASP A 159 27.98 6.28 -2.06
CA ASP A 159 26.78 5.45 -2.05
C ASP A 159 26.81 4.59 -3.31
N PHE A 160 27.40 3.40 -3.23
CA PHE A 160 27.77 2.62 -4.42
C PHE A 160 26.59 2.31 -5.35
N ALA A 161 25.53 1.73 -4.83
CA ALA A 161 24.34 1.37 -5.61
C ALA A 161 23.05 2.06 -5.10
N GLY A 162 23.08 2.87 -4.04
CA GLY A 162 21.93 3.69 -3.65
C GLY A 162 21.20 3.32 -2.36
N SER A 163 21.89 3.02 -1.24
CA SER A 163 21.22 2.96 0.08
C SER A 163 20.59 4.31 0.45
N THR A 164 21.20 5.43 0.03
CA THR A 164 20.62 6.76 0.20
C THR A 164 19.90 7.23 -1.06
N ILE A 165 20.58 7.25 -2.20
CA ILE A 165 20.08 7.87 -3.45
C ILE A 165 18.78 7.22 -3.93
N VAL A 166 18.65 5.91 -3.82
CA VAL A 166 17.42 5.18 -4.18
C VAL A 166 16.56 4.94 -2.94
N HIS A 167 17.09 4.17 -1.97
CA HIS A 167 16.27 3.66 -0.88
C HIS A 167 15.91 4.73 0.15
N SER A 168 16.86 5.50 0.66
CA SER A 168 16.53 6.53 1.66
C SER A 168 15.71 7.67 1.05
N ILE A 169 15.97 8.11 -0.19
CA ILE A 169 15.12 9.10 -0.87
C ILE A 169 13.69 8.57 -1.00
N GLY A 170 13.49 7.35 -1.53
CA GLY A 170 12.16 6.73 -1.59
C GLY A 170 11.50 6.62 -0.21
N GLY A 171 12.28 6.27 0.81
CA GLY A 171 11.84 6.17 2.20
C GLY A 171 11.46 7.51 2.85
N TRP A 172 12.18 8.59 2.57
CA TRP A 172 11.87 9.94 3.03
C TRP A 172 10.61 10.49 2.38
N VAL A 173 10.46 10.28 1.06
CA VAL A 173 9.24 10.62 0.32
C VAL A 173 8.05 9.81 0.86
N ALA A 174 8.24 8.52 1.11
CA ALA A 174 7.21 7.66 1.73
C ALA A 174 6.80 8.18 3.11
N LEU A 175 7.77 8.57 3.95
CA LEU A 175 7.50 9.14 5.27
C LEU A 175 6.66 10.43 5.17
N ALA A 176 7.02 11.35 4.28
CA ALA A 176 6.24 12.57 4.04
C ALA A 176 4.81 12.22 3.58
N GLY A 177 4.67 11.30 2.63
CA GLY A 177 3.38 10.84 2.11
C GLY A 177 2.47 10.25 3.19
N VAL A 178 2.99 9.34 4.02
CA VAL A 178 2.18 8.71 5.08
C VAL A 178 1.78 9.68 6.19
N LEU A 179 2.62 10.68 6.50
CA LEU A 179 2.26 11.71 7.49
C LEU A 179 1.16 12.64 6.98
N LEU A 180 1.12 12.96 5.68
CA LEU A 180 0.09 13.81 5.09
C LEU A 180 -1.26 13.10 4.96
N ILE A 181 -1.28 11.81 4.58
CA ILE A 181 -2.54 11.06 4.40
C ILE A 181 -3.04 10.41 5.69
N GLY A 182 -2.18 10.24 6.69
CA GLY A 182 -2.50 9.64 7.98
C GLY A 182 -2.79 8.12 7.94
N PRO A 183 -3.14 7.54 9.10
CA PRO A 183 -3.28 6.09 9.25
C PRO A 183 -4.56 5.52 8.65
N ARG A 184 -4.55 4.26 8.21
CA ARG A 184 -5.75 3.56 7.70
C ARG A 184 -6.81 3.45 8.78
N ILE A 185 -8.07 3.50 8.35
CA ILE A 185 -9.22 3.38 9.24
C ILE A 185 -9.16 2.05 9.97
N GLY A 186 -9.22 2.10 11.30
CA GLY A 186 -9.22 0.93 12.17
C GLY A 186 -7.85 0.36 12.54
N ARG A 187 -6.72 0.85 11.96
CA ARG A 187 -5.37 0.35 12.29
C ARG A 187 -5.00 0.53 13.77
N PHE A 188 -5.34 1.68 14.36
CA PHE A 188 -4.97 2.08 15.73
C PHE A 188 -6.18 2.27 16.67
N SER A 189 -7.26 1.51 16.49
CA SER A 189 -8.47 1.64 17.32
C SER A 189 -8.25 1.23 18.79
N HIS A 190 -8.71 2.06 19.73
CA HIS A 190 -8.59 1.84 21.18
C HIS A 190 -9.35 0.61 21.71
N LYS A 191 -10.31 0.06 20.96
CA LYS A 191 -11.25 -0.98 21.45
C LYS A 191 -10.82 -2.44 21.19
N ARG A 192 -9.64 -2.74 20.62
CA ARG A 192 -9.20 -4.13 20.42
C ARG A 192 -7.70 -4.34 20.69
N ARG A 193 -7.39 -5.42 21.42
CA ARG A 193 -6.13 -6.17 21.29
C ARG A 193 -6.09 -6.77 19.86
N ARG A 194 -5.64 -5.96 18.89
CA ARG A 194 -5.43 -6.26 17.45
C ARG A 194 -6.70 -6.27 16.58
N PRO A 195 -6.62 -5.61 15.41
CA PRO A 195 -6.38 -6.40 14.22
C PRO A 195 -5.12 -5.87 13.51
N LEU A 196 -4.10 -6.72 13.42
CA LEU A 196 -3.12 -6.58 12.35
C LEU A 196 -3.93 -6.66 11.06
N LEU A 197 -3.87 -5.62 10.22
CA LEU A 197 -4.39 -5.72 8.86
C LEU A 197 -3.47 -6.73 8.17
N VAL A 198 -3.95 -7.97 8.02
CA VAL A 198 -3.17 -9.06 7.43
C VAL A 198 -3.20 -8.91 5.92
N GLY A 199 -2.04 -9.12 5.29
CA GLY A 199 -1.94 -9.19 3.84
C GLY A 199 -2.86 -10.28 3.27
N TYR A 200 -3.32 -10.05 2.05
CA TYR A 200 -4.22 -10.96 1.35
C TYR A 200 -3.57 -12.30 1.02
N ASP A 201 -2.30 -12.28 0.59
CA ASP A 201 -1.59 -13.45 0.08
C ASP A 201 -0.09 -13.37 0.43
N LEU A 202 0.27 -13.97 1.57
CA LEU A 202 1.66 -13.99 2.03
C LEU A 202 2.60 -14.78 1.10
N PRO A 203 2.20 -15.93 0.51
CA PRO A 203 2.98 -16.58 -0.54
C PRO A 203 3.31 -15.65 -1.73
N LEU A 204 2.33 -14.88 -2.24
CA LEU A 204 2.58 -13.90 -3.29
C LEU A 204 3.57 -12.81 -2.83
N ALA A 205 3.41 -12.35 -1.58
CA ALA A 205 4.32 -11.36 -1.02
C ALA A 205 5.76 -11.89 -0.93
N PHE A 206 5.93 -13.15 -0.55
CA PHE A 206 7.22 -13.84 -0.48
C PHE A 206 7.83 -14.06 -1.87
N LEU A 207 7.02 -14.43 -2.86
CA LEU A 207 7.45 -14.48 -4.26
C LEU A 207 8.01 -13.13 -4.71
N GLY A 208 7.31 -12.03 -4.37
CA GLY A 208 7.81 -10.68 -4.61
C GLY A 208 9.18 -10.42 -3.97
N THR A 209 9.38 -10.86 -2.73
CA THR A 209 10.68 -10.76 -2.03
C THR A 209 11.79 -11.53 -2.74
N LEU A 210 11.50 -12.72 -3.27
CA LEU A 210 12.49 -13.51 -4.02
C LEU A 210 12.85 -12.86 -5.37
N LEU A 211 11.88 -12.25 -6.05
CA LEU A 211 12.14 -11.49 -7.27
C LEU A 211 13.00 -10.25 -7.00
N LEU A 212 12.75 -9.55 -5.89
CA LEU A 212 13.60 -8.44 -5.44
C LEU A 212 15.04 -8.91 -5.15
N TRP A 213 15.20 -10.09 -4.52
CA TRP A 213 16.52 -10.70 -4.31
C TRP A 213 17.29 -10.92 -5.61
N LEU A 214 16.63 -11.54 -6.60
CA LEU A 214 17.24 -11.79 -7.90
C LEU A 214 17.60 -10.47 -8.60
N GLY A 215 16.72 -9.47 -8.53
CA GLY A 215 16.98 -8.15 -9.09
C GLY A 215 18.14 -7.42 -8.41
N TRP A 216 18.36 -7.65 -7.10
CA TRP A 216 19.47 -7.05 -6.35
C TRP A 216 20.85 -7.46 -6.85
N PHE A 217 20.97 -8.61 -7.54
CA PHE A 217 22.21 -9.00 -8.19
C PHE A 217 22.57 -8.05 -9.33
N GLY A 218 21.59 -7.65 -10.13
CA GLY A 218 21.76 -6.62 -11.16
C GLY A 218 21.92 -5.22 -10.57
N PHE A 219 21.22 -4.93 -9.47
CA PHE A 219 21.29 -3.64 -8.78
C PHE A 219 22.70 -3.37 -8.27
N ASN A 220 23.27 -4.27 -7.46
CA ASN A 220 24.60 -4.08 -6.90
C ASN A 220 25.70 -4.46 -7.91
N GLY A 221 25.58 -5.60 -8.59
CA GLY A 221 26.60 -6.05 -9.55
C GLY A 221 26.72 -5.15 -10.77
N GLY A 222 25.61 -4.60 -11.25
CA GLY A 222 25.58 -3.66 -12.38
C GLY A 222 26.13 -2.27 -12.03
N SER A 223 26.17 -1.90 -10.74
CA SER A 223 26.71 -0.61 -10.30
C SER A 223 28.24 -0.49 -10.46
N VAL A 224 28.92 -1.59 -10.81
CA VAL A 224 30.31 -1.56 -11.30
C VAL A 224 30.41 -0.90 -12.68
N LEU A 225 29.33 -0.92 -13.46
CA LEU A 225 29.26 -0.42 -14.85
C LEU A 225 30.18 -1.17 -15.85
N ALA A 226 30.78 -2.28 -15.41
CA ALA A 226 31.61 -3.19 -16.19
C ALA A 226 31.51 -4.61 -15.61
N LEU A 227 31.91 -5.61 -16.39
CA LEU A 227 32.07 -6.98 -15.87
C LEU A 227 33.55 -7.25 -15.59
N ASP A 228 33.94 -7.10 -14.34
CA ASP A 228 35.31 -7.35 -13.87
C ASP A 228 35.38 -8.33 -12.68
N ASP A 229 36.58 -8.56 -12.17
CA ASP A 229 36.85 -9.51 -11.08
C ASP A 229 36.25 -9.09 -9.72
N THR A 230 35.74 -7.86 -9.60
CA THR A 230 35.10 -7.35 -8.36
C THR A 230 33.64 -7.77 -8.25
N VAL A 231 32.96 -7.97 -9.40
CA VAL A 231 31.53 -8.29 -9.49
C VAL A 231 31.13 -9.51 -8.64
N PRO A 232 31.84 -10.66 -8.67
CA PRO A 232 31.48 -11.82 -7.85
C PRO A 232 31.52 -11.54 -6.34
N GLY A 233 32.48 -10.73 -5.89
CA GLY A 233 32.61 -10.32 -4.49
C GLY A 233 31.46 -9.44 -4.05
N ILE A 234 31.08 -8.46 -4.88
CA ILE A 234 29.94 -7.56 -4.65
C ILE A 234 28.62 -8.32 -4.52
N ILE A 235 28.36 -9.25 -5.44
CA ILE A 235 27.15 -10.10 -5.40
C ILE A 235 27.18 -11.00 -4.16
N SER A 236 28.32 -11.57 -3.81
CA SER A 236 28.47 -12.42 -2.61
C SER A 236 28.19 -11.65 -1.33
N ASN A 237 28.74 -10.43 -1.18
CA ASN A 237 28.44 -9.55 -0.06
C ASN A 237 26.94 -9.21 0.02
N THR A 238 26.32 -8.98 -1.13
CA THR A 238 24.86 -8.73 -1.25
C THR A 238 24.05 -9.91 -0.70
N VAL A 239 24.36 -11.13 -1.13
CA VAL A 239 23.71 -12.37 -0.67
C VAL A 239 23.88 -12.56 0.84
N LEU A 240 25.11 -12.40 1.35
CA LEU A 240 25.41 -12.61 2.76
C LEU A 240 24.68 -11.61 3.66
N ALA A 241 24.65 -10.33 3.29
CA ALA A 241 23.94 -9.31 4.07
C ALA A 241 22.42 -9.52 4.05
N GLY A 242 21.84 -9.83 2.89
CA GLY A 242 20.42 -10.18 2.79
C GLY A 242 20.06 -11.39 3.64
N ALA A 243 20.85 -12.46 3.57
CA ALA A 243 20.65 -13.68 4.37
C ALA A 243 20.78 -13.40 5.88
N ALA A 244 21.77 -12.63 6.29
CA ALA A 244 21.96 -12.24 7.68
C ALA A 244 20.80 -11.38 8.19
N GLY A 245 20.30 -10.45 7.36
CA GLY A 245 19.11 -9.64 7.63
C GLY A 245 17.84 -10.49 7.80
N LEU A 246 17.67 -11.55 7.01
CA LEU A 246 16.57 -12.51 7.08
C LEU A 246 16.62 -13.35 8.37
N VAL A 247 17.81 -13.85 8.74
CA VAL A 247 18.00 -14.73 9.90
C VAL A 247 17.84 -13.97 11.22
N THR A 248 18.17 -12.68 11.24
CA THR A 248 18.10 -11.82 12.44
C THR A 248 16.73 -11.85 13.14
N PRO A 249 15.59 -11.55 12.49
CA PRO A 249 14.28 -11.63 13.12
C PRO A 249 13.90 -13.08 13.49
N ILE A 250 14.28 -14.08 12.70
CA ILE A 250 14.04 -15.50 13.05
C ILE A 250 14.66 -15.81 14.41
N VAL A 251 15.94 -15.52 14.56
CA VAL A 251 16.70 -15.75 15.80
C VAL A 251 16.07 -15.01 16.98
N ILE A 252 15.76 -13.71 16.82
CA ILE A 252 15.16 -12.89 17.87
C ILE A 252 13.81 -13.47 18.35
N TYR A 253 12.94 -13.89 17.43
CA TYR A 253 11.61 -14.39 17.78
C TYR A 253 11.65 -15.79 18.37
N VAL A 254 12.56 -16.65 17.90
CA VAL A 254 12.82 -17.98 18.49
C VAL A 254 13.28 -17.82 19.94
N PHE A 255 14.28 -16.98 20.20
CA PHE A 255 14.77 -16.75 21.58
C PHE A 255 13.73 -16.08 22.48
N ARG A 256 12.89 -15.20 21.93
CA ARG A 256 11.79 -14.58 22.68
C ARG A 256 10.59 -15.51 22.91
N LYS A 257 10.61 -16.75 22.41
CA LYS A 257 9.50 -17.71 22.45
C LYS A 257 8.18 -17.09 21.96
N ARG A 258 8.26 -16.27 20.91
CA ARG A 258 7.11 -15.58 20.28
C ARG A 258 6.84 -16.14 18.89
N ARG A 259 5.59 -16.02 18.43
CA ARG A 259 5.23 -16.33 17.05
C ARG A 259 5.93 -15.36 16.11
N LEU A 260 6.63 -15.89 15.11
CA LEU A 260 7.37 -15.14 14.11
C LEU A 260 6.41 -14.61 13.02
N PRO A 261 6.27 -13.28 12.84
CA PRO A 261 5.51 -12.73 11.72
C PRO A 261 6.31 -12.88 10.43
N VAL A 262 5.69 -13.45 9.39
CA VAL A 262 6.34 -13.71 8.10
C VAL A 262 6.84 -12.42 7.45
N ASN A 263 6.03 -11.35 7.47
CA ASN A 263 6.41 -10.04 6.93
C ASN A 263 7.69 -9.49 7.56
N THR A 264 7.89 -9.72 8.86
CA THR A 264 9.10 -9.26 9.56
C THR A 264 10.35 -9.99 9.07
N VAL A 265 10.24 -11.26 8.68
CA VAL A 265 11.35 -12.04 8.09
C VAL A 265 11.69 -11.51 6.69
N MET A 266 10.66 -11.31 5.86
CA MET A 266 10.81 -10.76 4.52
C MET A 266 11.44 -9.36 4.57
N ASN A 267 10.89 -8.46 5.38
CA ASN A 267 11.43 -7.11 5.55
C ASN A 267 12.82 -7.12 6.19
N GLY A 268 13.14 -8.08 7.07
CA GLY A 268 14.49 -8.25 7.61
C GLY A 268 15.50 -8.57 6.51
N SER A 269 15.12 -9.46 5.60
CA SER A 269 15.90 -9.80 4.41
C SER A 269 16.16 -8.59 3.52
N LEU A 270 15.09 -7.86 3.18
CA LEU A 270 15.19 -6.66 2.35
C LEU A 270 15.98 -5.54 3.03
N ALA A 271 15.84 -5.35 4.34
CA ALA A 271 16.63 -4.38 5.10
C ALA A 271 18.13 -4.72 5.07
N GLY A 272 18.50 -6.00 5.09
CA GLY A 272 19.88 -6.44 4.90
C GLY A 272 20.42 -6.11 3.51
N LEU A 273 19.60 -6.32 2.47
CA LEU A 273 19.93 -5.94 1.09
C LEU A 273 20.05 -4.43 0.92
N VAL A 274 19.15 -3.63 1.50
CA VAL A 274 19.23 -2.17 1.46
C VAL A 274 20.49 -1.65 2.18
N ALA A 275 20.84 -2.24 3.32
CA ALA A 275 21.99 -1.78 4.13
C ALA A 275 23.34 -2.02 3.44
N ILE A 276 23.48 -3.09 2.65
CA ILE A 276 24.73 -3.42 1.96
C ILE A 276 24.90 -2.64 0.64
N THR A 277 23.81 -2.11 0.06
CA THR A 277 23.78 -1.41 -1.24
C THR A 277 24.81 -0.28 -1.37
N ALA A 278 25.07 0.51 -0.31
CA ALA A 278 26.03 1.62 -0.37
C ALA A 278 27.50 1.18 -0.28
N ASN A 279 27.79 -0.01 0.25
CA ASN A 279 29.13 -0.39 0.71
C ASN A 279 29.59 -1.79 0.25
N CYS A 280 28.79 -2.52 -0.53
CA CYS A 280 29.07 -3.89 -0.95
C CYS A 280 30.40 -4.08 -1.72
N HIS A 281 30.93 -3.02 -2.34
CA HIS A 281 32.21 -2.97 -3.05
C HIS A 281 33.44 -2.73 -2.16
N VAL A 282 33.27 -2.28 -0.91
CA VAL A 282 34.38 -1.81 -0.04
C VAL A 282 34.44 -2.54 1.31
N VAL A 283 33.67 -3.62 1.48
CA VAL A 283 33.59 -4.38 2.73
C VAL A 283 33.89 -5.86 2.52
N THR A 284 34.34 -6.51 3.57
CA THR A 284 34.54 -7.97 3.58
C THR A 284 33.22 -8.72 3.79
N ALA A 285 33.20 -10.01 3.47
CA ALA A 285 32.07 -10.91 3.71
C ALA A 285 31.59 -10.93 5.18
N ARG A 286 32.52 -10.81 6.13
CA ARG A 286 32.19 -10.79 7.57
C ARG A 286 31.48 -9.50 7.96
N GLU A 287 31.95 -8.38 7.43
CA GLU A 287 31.35 -7.07 7.64
C GLU A 287 29.99 -6.99 6.96
N ALA A 288 29.83 -7.53 5.75
CA ALA A 288 28.54 -7.62 5.07
C ALA A 288 27.47 -8.32 5.92
N ILE A 289 27.81 -9.43 6.60
CA ILE A 289 26.92 -10.13 7.54
C ILE A 289 26.53 -9.20 8.69
N ILE A 290 27.50 -8.51 9.32
CA ILE A 290 27.24 -7.60 10.43
C ILE A 290 26.34 -6.44 10.00
N ILE A 291 26.62 -5.85 8.84
CA ILE A 291 25.85 -4.75 8.25
C ILE A 291 24.41 -5.20 8.00
N GLY A 292 24.20 -6.41 7.46
CA GLY A 292 22.89 -7.00 7.25
C GLY A 292 22.11 -7.24 8.55
N ILE A 293 22.76 -7.75 9.60
CA ILE A 293 22.16 -7.94 10.93
C ILE A 293 21.71 -6.59 11.49
N ILE A 294 22.60 -5.59 11.50
CA ILE A 294 22.30 -4.28 12.08
C ILE A 294 21.22 -3.57 11.25
N GLY A 295 21.23 -3.66 9.92
CA GLY A 295 20.17 -3.12 9.07
C GLY A 295 18.78 -3.69 9.43
N SER A 296 18.70 -5.00 9.65
CA SER A 296 17.48 -5.66 10.12
C SER A 296 17.07 -5.22 11.54
N LEU A 297 18.02 -4.97 12.43
CA LEU A 297 17.74 -4.41 13.77
C LEU A 297 17.20 -2.98 13.71
N PHE A 298 17.76 -2.12 12.86
CA PHE A 298 17.25 -0.76 12.61
C PHE A 298 15.83 -0.79 12.05
N MET A 299 15.56 -1.68 11.09
CA MET A 299 14.22 -1.92 10.56
C MET A 299 13.25 -2.33 11.68
N LEU A 300 13.59 -3.34 12.49
CA LEU A 300 12.75 -3.80 13.61
C LEU A 300 12.48 -2.70 14.64
N GLN A 301 13.45 -1.83 14.89
CA GLN A 301 13.30 -0.74 15.84
C GLN A 301 12.43 0.39 15.27
N THR A 302 12.61 0.71 13.98
CA THR A 302 11.81 1.71 13.28
C THR A 302 10.36 1.28 13.15
N GLU A 303 10.09 0.00 12.84
CA GLU A 303 8.73 -0.56 12.83
C GLU A 303 8.02 -0.32 14.17
N ARG A 304 8.71 -0.58 15.29
CA ARG A 304 8.17 -0.29 16.63
C ARG A 304 7.92 1.20 16.82
N TRP A 305 8.84 2.07 16.42
CA TRP A 305 8.65 3.51 16.55
C TRP A 305 7.45 4.03 15.76
N LEU A 306 7.27 3.58 14.51
CA LEU A 306 6.10 3.94 13.71
C LEU A 306 4.80 3.48 14.38
N GLU A 307 4.76 2.26 14.93
CA GLU A 307 3.59 1.79 15.67
C GLU A 307 3.28 2.62 16.91
N HIS A 308 4.30 3.02 17.69
CA HIS A 308 4.12 3.86 18.88
C HIS A 308 3.65 5.27 18.51
N LEU A 309 4.19 5.84 17.42
CA LEU A 309 3.82 7.15 16.89
C LEU A 309 2.51 7.13 16.09
N LYS A 310 1.87 5.96 15.95
CA LYS A 310 0.65 5.74 15.14
C LYS A 310 0.82 6.17 13.67
N ILE A 311 2.01 5.98 13.12
CA ILE A 311 2.31 6.17 11.70
C ILE A 311 2.06 4.82 11.00
N ASP A 312 1.18 4.81 10.01
CA ASP A 312 0.77 3.59 9.32
C ASP A 312 1.47 3.46 7.96
N ASP A 313 2.48 2.60 7.95
CA ASP A 313 3.12 2.08 6.75
C ASP A 313 2.53 0.69 6.44
N VAL A 314 2.03 0.50 5.22
CA VAL A 314 1.27 -0.72 4.87
C VAL A 314 2.19 -1.94 4.75
N VAL A 315 3.36 -1.75 4.12
CA VAL A 315 4.28 -2.85 3.79
C VAL A 315 5.56 -2.82 4.63
N GLY A 316 5.80 -1.74 5.36
CA GLY A 316 7.05 -1.52 6.09
C GLY A 316 8.16 -0.96 5.21
N ALA A 317 7.80 -0.19 4.18
CA ALA A 317 8.74 0.44 3.27
C ALA A 317 9.68 1.43 3.96
N ILE A 318 9.19 2.22 4.93
CA ILE A 318 9.99 3.20 5.68
C ILE A 318 11.03 2.46 6.55
N PRO A 319 10.68 1.47 7.40
CA PRO A 319 11.69 0.67 8.11
C PRO A 319 12.74 0.04 7.18
N VAL A 320 12.32 -0.56 6.06
CA VAL A 320 13.23 -1.26 5.14
C VAL A 320 14.13 -0.29 4.39
N HIS A 321 13.56 0.73 3.74
CA HIS A 321 14.31 1.58 2.82
C HIS A 321 14.91 2.81 3.49
N LEU A 322 14.18 3.46 4.41
CA LEU A 322 14.70 4.63 5.10
C LEU A 322 15.69 4.25 6.19
N SER A 323 15.27 3.43 7.16
CA SER A 323 16.12 3.20 8.35
C SER A 323 17.34 2.32 8.05
N ALA A 324 17.16 1.26 7.23
CA ALA A 324 18.28 0.45 6.81
C ALA A 324 19.15 1.17 5.77
N GLY A 325 18.57 2.07 4.97
CA GLY A 325 19.31 2.93 4.04
C GLY A 325 20.26 3.89 4.75
N ILE A 326 19.74 4.59 5.78
CA ILE A 326 20.54 5.43 6.69
C ILE A 326 21.68 4.62 7.30
N TRP A 327 21.38 3.43 7.85
CA TRP A 327 22.41 2.57 8.42
C TRP A 327 23.45 2.14 7.38
N GLY A 328 23.03 1.72 6.19
CA GLY A 328 23.92 1.31 5.12
C GLY A 328 24.88 2.42 4.69
N THR A 329 24.39 3.66 4.61
CA THR A 329 25.22 4.82 4.28
C THR A 329 26.18 5.20 5.40
N LEU A 330 25.81 5.03 6.68
CA LEU A 330 26.75 5.15 7.80
C LEU A 330 27.80 4.03 7.79
N ALA A 331 27.39 2.81 7.44
CA ALA A 331 28.26 1.63 7.40
C ALA A 331 29.41 1.77 6.40
N VAL A 332 29.24 2.57 5.33
CA VAL A 332 30.33 2.96 4.41
C VAL A 332 31.53 3.50 5.18
N ALA A 333 31.32 4.48 6.06
CA ALA A 333 32.43 5.08 6.81
C ALA A 333 32.92 4.20 7.96
N LEU A 334 32.04 3.37 8.54
CA LEU A 334 32.39 2.54 9.71
C LEU A 334 33.18 1.29 9.34
N PHE A 335 32.81 0.63 8.23
CA PHE A 335 33.37 -0.66 7.81
C PHE A 335 34.13 -0.60 6.49
N GLY A 336 33.83 0.37 5.62
CA GLY A 336 34.47 0.45 4.31
C GLY A 336 35.98 0.62 4.42
N ASP A 337 36.69 -0.09 3.54
CA ASP A 337 38.12 0.10 3.30
C ASP A 337 38.34 1.46 2.66
N LEU A 338 39.13 2.33 3.31
CA LEU A 338 39.36 3.69 2.86
C LEU A 338 40.19 3.75 1.57
N ASP A 339 41.06 2.76 1.36
CA ASP A 339 41.89 2.68 0.15
C ASP A 339 41.02 2.31 -1.06
N LEU A 340 40.05 1.41 -0.87
CA LEU A 340 39.07 1.07 -1.91
C LEU A 340 38.02 2.17 -2.12
N ILE A 341 37.61 2.87 -1.06
CA ILE A 341 36.70 4.03 -1.13
C ILE A 341 37.33 5.15 -1.98
N GLY A 342 38.65 5.37 -1.87
CA GLY A 342 39.39 6.23 -2.79
C GLY A 342 39.09 7.74 -2.67
N THR A 343 38.42 8.21 -1.61
CA THR A 343 38.07 9.63 -1.41
C THR A 343 39.23 10.47 -0.87
N GLY A 344 40.29 9.83 -0.35
CA GLY A 344 41.40 10.51 0.34
C GLY A 344 41.03 11.07 1.72
N LEU A 345 39.82 10.81 2.21
CA LEU A 345 39.35 11.27 3.52
C LEU A 345 39.78 10.33 4.65
N SER A 346 40.03 10.90 5.83
CA SER A 346 40.13 10.09 7.06
C SER A 346 38.76 9.51 7.43
N ARG A 347 38.73 8.40 8.19
CA ARG A 347 37.48 7.75 8.62
C ARG A 347 36.48 8.71 9.29
N PRO A 348 36.87 9.62 10.20
CA PRO A 348 35.95 10.60 10.79
C PRO A 348 35.41 11.61 9.76
N ALA A 349 36.25 12.05 8.81
CA ALA A 349 35.83 12.95 7.75
C ALA A 349 34.84 12.25 6.80
N GLN A 350 35.13 10.99 6.41
CA GLN A 350 34.22 10.16 5.62
C GLN A 350 32.87 10.02 6.34
N LEU A 351 32.87 9.70 7.64
CA LEU A 351 31.65 9.62 8.44
C LEU A 351 30.87 10.94 8.43
N GLY A 352 31.56 12.07 8.56
CA GLY A 352 30.95 13.40 8.49
C GLY A 352 30.23 13.64 7.15
N VAL A 353 30.84 13.25 6.04
CA VAL A 353 30.27 13.41 4.70
C VAL A 353 29.09 12.44 4.47
N GLN A 354 29.17 11.20 4.96
CA GLN A 354 28.03 10.27 4.91
C GLN A 354 26.82 10.82 5.70
N ILE A 355 27.05 11.38 6.90
CA ILE A 355 26.00 12.03 7.70
C ILE A 355 25.42 13.23 6.96
N LEU A 356 26.28 14.08 6.36
CA LEU A 356 25.84 15.21 5.57
C LEU A 356 24.91 14.75 4.43
N GLY A 357 25.30 13.72 3.68
CA GLY A 357 24.48 13.18 2.60
C GLY A 357 23.12 12.67 3.08
N ILE A 358 23.08 11.96 4.23
CA ILE A 358 21.82 11.50 4.85
C ILE A 358 20.92 12.68 5.23
N VAL A 359 21.48 13.71 5.87
CA VAL A 359 20.73 14.91 6.29
C VAL A 359 20.20 15.67 5.07
N VAL A 360 21.02 15.86 4.05
CA VAL A 360 20.61 16.50 2.80
C VAL A 360 19.53 15.69 2.09
N ALA A 361 19.65 14.36 2.02
CA ALA A 361 18.63 13.48 1.46
C ALA A 361 17.30 13.62 2.20
N GLY A 362 17.36 13.70 3.54
CA GLY A 362 16.19 13.94 4.38
C GLY A 362 15.55 15.29 4.11
N LEU A 363 16.32 16.38 4.20
CA LEU A 363 15.81 17.73 3.97
C LEU A 363 15.22 17.90 2.57
N TRP A 364 15.85 17.33 1.54
CA TRP A 364 15.37 17.39 0.17
C TRP A 364 14.17 16.46 -0.06
N GLY A 365 14.35 15.15 0.15
CA GLY A 365 13.34 14.14 -0.14
C GLY A 365 12.08 14.29 0.71
N PHE A 366 12.22 14.46 2.02
CA PHE A 366 11.08 14.69 2.91
C PHE A 366 10.54 16.11 2.75
N GLY A 367 11.41 17.13 2.76
CA GLY A 367 10.98 18.54 2.78
C GLY A 367 10.23 18.94 1.52
N VAL A 368 10.78 18.68 0.32
CA VAL A 368 10.12 19.01 -0.95
C VAL A 368 8.80 18.25 -1.06
N THR A 369 8.79 16.95 -0.77
CA THR A 369 7.56 16.14 -0.81
C THR A 369 6.51 16.67 0.13
N TYR A 370 6.86 16.94 1.39
CA TYR A 370 5.91 17.39 2.41
C TYR A 370 5.32 18.75 2.05
N LEU A 371 6.13 19.69 1.54
CA LEU A 371 5.67 21.01 1.13
C LEU A 371 4.77 20.94 -0.11
N VAL A 372 5.20 20.27 -1.17
CA VAL A 372 4.45 20.19 -2.44
C VAL A 372 3.15 19.42 -2.24
N LEU A 373 3.22 18.21 -1.68
CA LEU A 373 2.03 17.41 -1.44
C LEU A 373 1.13 18.03 -0.36
N GLY A 374 1.70 18.69 0.66
CA GLY A 374 0.93 19.41 1.66
C GLY A 374 0.12 20.56 1.06
N PHE A 375 0.72 21.35 0.17
CA PHE A 375 0.03 22.39 -0.59
C PHE A 375 -1.08 21.80 -1.47
N ILE A 376 -0.80 20.72 -2.20
CA ILE A 376 -1.82 20.04 -3.01
C ILE A 376 -2.96 19.53 -2.12
N ASN A 377 -2.65 18.88 -0.99
CA ASN A 377 -3.63 18.30 -0.07
C ASN A 377 -4.60 19.35 0.50
N HIS A 378 -4.14 20.60 0.65
CA HIS A 378 -5.00 21.70 1.09
C HIS A 378 -6.15 21.98 0.12
N ARG A 379 -5.95 21.74 -1.18
CA ARG A 379 -6.94 22.05 -2.24
C ARG A 379 -7.61 20.80 -2.82
N TRP A 380 -6.85 19.73 -2.98
CA TRP A 380 -7.26 18.44 -3.50
C TRP A 380 -6.81 17.33 -2.54
N PRO A 381 -7.75 16.70 -1.80
CA PRO A 381 -7.38 15.70 -0.80
C PRO A 381 -6.59 14.54 -1.43
N LEU A 382 -5.44 14.21 -0.85
CA LEU A 382 -4.60 13.10 -1.30
C LEU A 382 -5.18 11.73 -0.94
N ARG A 383 -6.00 11.71 0.12
CA ARG A 383 -6.68 10.51 0.62
C ARG A 383 -8.06 10.33 -0.01
N VAL A 384 -8.47 9.09 -0.25
CA VAL A 384 -9.86 8.79 -0.60
C VAL A 384 -10.81 9.08 0.57
N SER A 385 -12.11 9.17 0.27
CA SER A 385 -13.13 9.35 1.31
C SER A 385 -13.20 8.14 2.26
N HIS A 386 -13.69 8.34 3.48
CA HIS A 386 -13.87 7.27 4.45
C HIS A 386 -14.76 6.13 3.92
N LYS A 387 -15.78 6.47 3.12
CA LYS A 387 -16.64 5.50 2.43
C LYS A 387 -15.85 4.67 1.41
N HIS A 388 -15.04 5.33 0.57
CA HIS A 388 -14.25 4.65 -0.46
C HIS A 388 -13.18 3.74 0.15
N GLU A 389 -12.51 4.18 1.21
CA GLU A 389 -11.54 3.33 1.94
C GLU A 389 -12.22 2.12 2.60
N HIS A 390 -13.46 2.27 3.08
CA HIS A 390 -14.22 1.15 3.63
C HIS A 390 -14.61 0.13 2.54
N ILE A 391 -15.13 0.60 1.40
CA ILE A 391 -15.49 -0.25 0.25
C ILE A 391 -14.25 -0.96 -0.31
N GLY A 392 -13.12 -0.25 -0.42
CA GLY A 392 -11.91 -0.73 -1.08
C GLY A 392 -11.65 0.00 -2.40
N LEU A 393 -10.38 0.21 -2.71
CA LEU A 393 -9.94 0.99 -3.88
C LEU A 393 -10.13 0.24 -5.19
N ASN A 394 -10.25 -1.08 -5.17
CA ASN A 394 -10.57 -1.87 -6.37
C ASN A 394 -11.90 -1.40 -6.97
N VAL A 395 -12.90 -1.18 -6.12
CA VAL A 395 -14.24 -0.74 -6.56
C VAL A 395 -14.26 0.78 -6.71
N SER A 396 -13.82 1.51 -5.68
CA SER A 396 -14.06 2.95 -5.58
C SER A 396 -13.22 3.80 -6.54
N GLU A 397 -12.05 3.32 -6.96
CA GLU A 397 -11.21 4.03 -7.95
C GLU A 397 -11.21 3.33 -9.31
N HIS A 398 -11.33 2.00 -9.33
CA HIS A 398 -11.14 1.21 -10.56
C HIS A 398 -12.40 0.50 -11.06
N GLY A 399 -13.54 0.70 -10.38
CA GLY A 399 -14.82 0.12 -10.79
C GLY A 399 -14.83 -1.41 -10.85
N ALA A 400 -13.88 -2.07 -10.18
CA ALA A 400 -13.80 -3.52 -10.21
C ALA A 400 -15.07 -4.12 -9.62
N VAL A 401 -15.75 -4.91 -10.44
CA VAL A 401 -16.88 -5.73 -10.00
C VAL A 401 -16.27 -6.89 -9.22
N SER A 402 -16.68 -7.03 -7.97
CA SER A 402 -16.34 -8.19 -7.16
C SER A 402 -17.65 -8.82 -6.76
N ASP A 403 -17.83 -10.12 -7.03
CA ASP A 403 -19.02 -10.90 -6.68
C ASP A 403 -19.40 -10.67 -5.20
N LEU A 404 -18.40 -10.44 -4.36
CA LEU A 404 -18.54 -10.20 -2.92
C LEU A 404 -19.13 -8.82 -2.63
N VAL A 405 -18.67 -7.82 -3.38
CA VAL A 405 -19.18 -6.45 -3.27
C VAL A 405 -20.59 -6.36 -3.82
N ASP A 406 -20.87 -7.04 -4.92
CA ASP A 406 -22.23 -7.08 -5.48
C ASP A 406 -23.21 -7.76 -4.53
N LEU A 407 -22.79 -8.90 -3.94
CA LEU A 407 -23.54 -9.58 -2.90
C LEU A 407 -23.85 -8.63 -1.73
N PHE A 408 -22.83 -7.97 -1.16
CA PHE A 408 -23.03 -7.03 -0.04
C PHE A 408 -23.84 -5.79 -0.44
N THR A 409 -23.72 -5.34 -1.68
CA THR A 409 -24.47 -4.18 -2.20
C THR A 409 -25.95 -4.49 -2.27
N VAL A 410 -26.31 -5.69 -2.74
CA VAL A 410 -27.71 -6.14 -2.78
C VAL A 410 -28.25 -6.33 -1.37
N MET A 411 -27.48 -6.99 -0.48
CA MET A 411 -27.87 -7.18 0.92
C MET A 411 -28.13 -5.84 1.63
N GLY A 412 -27.25 -4.85 1.45
CA GLY A 412 -27.42 -3.52 2.05
C GLY A 412 -28.53 -2.68 1.42
N LYS A 413 -28.91 -2.96 0.16
CA LYS A 413 -30.13 -2.37 -0.44
C LYS A 413 -31.37 -2.98 0.19
N GLN A 414 -31.45 -4.31 0.26
CA GLN A 414 -32.55 -5.04 0.89
C GLN A 414 -32.78 -4.61 2.35
N GLU A 415 -31.70 -4.45 3.13
CA GLU A 415 -31.78 -3.97 4.52
C GLU A 415 -32.41 -2.57 4.63
N ARG A 416 -32.02 -1.64 3.74
CA ARG A 416 -32.49 -0.24 3.80
C ARG A 416 -33.87 -0.04 3.18
N SER A 417 -34.19 -0.75 2.11
CA SER A 417 -35.45 -0.58 1.39
C SER A 417 -36.54 -1.56 1.80
N GLY A 418 -36.19 -2.69 2.44
CA GLY A 418 -37.10 -3.81 2.65
C GLY A 418 -37.47 -4.58 1.37
N ASP A 419 -36.90 -4.20 0.22
CA ASP A 419 -37.24 -4.79 -1.09
C ASP A 419 -36.58 -6.16 -1.25
N LEU A 420 -37.33 -7.21 -0.91
CA LEU A 420 -36.89 -8.59 -1.02
C LEU A 420 -36.91 -9.12 -2.46
N SER A 421 -37.38 -8.38 -3.46
CA SER A 421 -37.38 -8.85 -4.86
C SER A 421 -35.98 -8.83 -5.48
N LEU A 422 -35.08 -8.00 -4.94
CA LEU A 422 -33.70 -7.89 -5.40
C LEU A 422 -32.97 -9.23 -5.24
N ARG A 423 -32.09 -9.55 -6.19
CA ARG A 423 -31.27 -10.77 -6.17
C ARG A 423 -29.80 -10.42 -6.31
N ALA A 424 -28.97 -11.04 -5.49
CA ALA A 424 -27.53 -10.94 -5.61
C ALA A 424 -27.09 -11.63 -6.91
N PRO A 425 -26.20 -11.04 -7.72
CA PRO A 425 -25.70 -11.71 -8.91
C PRO A 425 -24.96 -13.00 -8.52
N VAL A 426 -25.13 -14.03 -9.35
CA VAL A 426 -24.56 -15.36 -9.12
C VAL A 426 -23.53 -15.64 -10.19
N GLU A 427 -22.26 -15.46 -9.84
CA GLU A 427 -21.15 -15.92 -10.65
C GLU A 427 -21.02 -17.45 -10.51
N LYS A 428 -21.01 -18.18 -11.62
CA LYS A 428 -20.90 -19.63 -11.56
C LYS A 428 -19.47 -20.01 -11.18
N PHE A 429 -19.34 -21.03 -10.34
CA PHE A 429 -18.05 -21.62 -9.93
C PHE A 429 -17.16 -20.78 -9.00
N THR A 430 -17.60 -19.62 -8.50
CA THR A 430 -16.89 -18.89 -7.44
C THR A 430 -17.47 -19.22 -6.06
N PRO A 431 -16.66 -19.26 -4.97
CA PRO A 431 -17.18 -19.45 -3.62
C PRO A 431 -18.23 -18.41 -3.24
N VAL A 432 -18.04 -17.17 -3.69
CA VAL A 432 -18.96 -16.07 -3.43
C VAL A 432 -20.25 -16.21 -4.23
N GLY A 433 -20.18 -16.60 -5.50
CA GLY A 433 -21.36 -16.90 -6.30
C GLY A 433 -22.16 -18.09 -5.74
N GLN A 434 -21.50 -19.09 -5.15
CA GLN A 434 -22.18 -20.15 -4.41
C GLN A 434 -22.93 -19.60 -3.17
N ILE A 435 -22.32 -18.68 -2.43
CA ILE A 435 -22.96 -17.98 -1.30
C ILE A 435 -24.15 -17.16 -1.81
N ALA A 436 -23.99 -16.37 -2.88
CA ALA A 436 -25.05 -15.57 -3.47
C ALA A 436 -26.23 -16.44 -3.95
N ALA A 437 -25.95 -17.60 -4.56
CA ALA A 437 -26.98 -18.54 -4.98
C ALA A 437 -27.74 -19.17 -3.80
N ARG A 438 -27.07 -19.40 -2.66
CA ARG A 438 -27.71 -19.88 -1.43
C ARG A 438 -28.52 -18.76 -0.78
N TYR A 439 -27.96 -17.55 -0.71
CA TYR A 439 -28.62 -16.36 -0.20
C TYR A 439 -29.91 -16.04 -0.96
N ASN A 440 -29.86 -16.01 -2.29
CA ASN A 440 -31.05 -15.79 -3.13
C ASN A 440 -32.15 -16.84 -2.92
N ARG A 441 -31.80 -18.09 -2.61
CA ARG A 441 -32.79 -19.13 -2.25
C ARG A 441 -33.44 -18.85 -0.90
N VAL A 442 -32.67 -18.37 0.08
CA VAL A 442 -33.21 -17.95 1.39
C VAL A 442 -34.14 -16.76 1.22
N ILE A 443 -33.74 -15.74 0.46
CA ILE A 443 -34.58 -14.57 0.17
C ILE A 443 -35.85 -14.97 -0.59
N GLY A 444 -35.77 -15.87 -1.57
CA GLY A 444 -36.94 -16.39 -2.26
C GLY A 444 -37.90 -17.17 -1.34
N ALA A 445 -37.38 -17.96 -0.40
CA ALA A 445 -38.19 -18.65 0.59
C ALA A 445 -38.87 -17.67 1.57
N LEU A 446 -38.16 -16.61 1.96
CA LEU A 446 -38.70 -15.55 2.82
C LEU A 446 -39.82 -14.78 2.10
N GLU A 447 -39.61 -14.41 0.84
CA GLU A 447 -40.61 -13.73 0.01
C GLU A 447 -41.87 -14.60 -0.17
N GLN A 448 -41.70 -15.90 -0.43
CA GLN A 448 -42.82 -16.84 -0.50
C GLN A 448 -43.57 -16.99 0.84
N ALA A 449 -42.84 -17.01 1.96
CA ALA A 449 -43.45 -17.08 3.28
C ALA A 449 -44.25 -15.82 3.62
N LEU A 450 -43.73 -14.63 3.27
CA LEU A 450 -44.44 -13.36 3.42
C LEU A 450 -45.67 -13.30 2.52
N ALA A 451 -45.53 -13.60 1.23
CA ALA A 451 -46.65 -13.63 0.29
C ALA A 451 -47.75 -14.60 0.72
N ARG A 452 -47.38 -15.77 1.27
CA ARG A 452 -48.35 -16.72 1.85
C ARG A 452 -49.05 -16.14 3.08
N THR A 453 -48.30 -15.46 3.96
CA THR A 453 -48.86 -14.83 5.16
C THR A 453 -49.83 -13.71 4.78
N ASP A 454 -49.45 -12.85 3.83
CA ASP A 454 -50.30 -11.78 3.30
C ASP A 454 -51.56 -12.35 2.66
N ALA A 455 -51.45 -13.40 1.84
CA ALA A 455 -52.61 -14.07 1.26
C ALA A 455 -53.52 -14.69 2.33
N ILE A 456 -52.97 -15.30 3.39
CA ILE A 456 -53.77 -15.79 4.52
C ILE A 456 -54.49 -14.63 5.21
N VAL A 457 -53.82 -13.51 5.47
CA VAL A 457 -54.42 -12.34 6.11
C VAL A 457 -55.52 -11.73 5.23
N GLU A 458 -55.29 -11.58 3.93
CA GLU A 458 -56.26 -11.02 2.98
C GLU A 458 -57.49 -11.92 2.78
N THR A 459 -57.28 -13.24 2.77
CA THR A 459 -58.37 -14.23 2.57
C THR A 459 -59.00 -14.72 3.87
N ALA A 460 -58.46 -14.33 5.03
CA ALA A 460 -59.00 -14.72 6.32
C ALA A 460 -60.46 -14.27 6.43
N ILE A 461 -61.30 -15.19 6.90
CA ILE A 461 -62.73 -14.92 7.14
C ILE A 461 -62.90 -14.05 8.39
N GLU A 462 -62.01 -14.23 9.37
CA GLU A 462 -62.01 -13.46 10.62
C GLU A 462 -61.35 -12.09 10.41
N ALA A 463 -61.90 -11.09 11.12
CA ALA A 463 -61.35 -9.75 11.15
C ALA A 463 -60.04 -9.72 11.96
N ILE A 464 -58.93 -9.43 11.28
CA ILE A 464 -57.61 -9.28 11.88
C ILE A 464 -57.31 -7.79 12.01
N LEU A 465 -57.11 -7.32 13.25
CA LEU A 465 -56.77 -5.95 13.58
C LEU A 465 -55.46 -5.94 14.37
N THR A 466 -54.49 -5.18 13.90
CA THR A 466 -53.24 -4.94 14.65
C THR A 466 -53.33 -3.59 15.32
N VAL A 467 -53.11 -3.51 16.63
CA VAL A 467 -53.22 -2.27 17.41
C VAL A 467 -51.93 -1.96 18.16
N THR A 468 -51.67 -0.69 18.43
CA THR A 468 -50.59 -0.29 19.34
C THR A 468 -50.95 -0.64 20.79
N GLN A 469 -50.00 -1.24 21.50
CA GLN A 469 -50.26 -1.80 22.85
C GLN A 469 -50.65 -0.76 23.90
N HIS A 470 -50.27 0.52 23.75
CA HIS A 470 -50.47 1.54 24.78
C HIS A 470 -51.74 2.37 24.60
N ASP A 471 -52.18 2.64 23.36
CA ASP A 471 -53.30 3.54 23.03
C ASP A 471 -54.40 2.85 22.19
N LEU A 472 -54.23 1.55 21.92
CA LEU A 472 -55.15 0.72 21.15
C LEU A 472 -55.48 1.28 19.77
N VAL A 473 -54.60 2.09 19.17
CA VAL A 473 -54.81 2.64 17.84
C VAL A 473 -54.56 1.57 16.78
N VAL A 474 -55.52 1.40 15.86
CA VAL A 474 -55.44 0.42 14.77
C VAL A 474 -54.35 0.82 13.77
N ARG A 475 -53.41 -0.09 13.55
CA ARG A 475 -52.26 0.04 12.65
C ARG A 475 -52.48 -0.68 11.32
N SER A 476 -53.14 -1.82 11.35
CA SER A 476 -53.53 -2.55 10.14
C SER A 476 -54.84 -3.30 10.38
N ALA A 477 -55.55 -3.52 9.29
CA ALA A 477 -56.83 -4.22 9.23
C ALA A 477 -56.84 -5.06 7.95
N ASN A 478 -57.43 -6.26 7.99
CA ASN A 478 -57.64 -7.07 6.79
C ASN A 478 -59.05 -6.86 6.18
N PRO A 479 -59.30 -7.31 4.93
CA PRO A 479 -60.59 -7.08 4.24
C PRO A 479 -61.84 -7.63 4.94
N ALA A 480 -61.70 -8.65 5.79
CA ALA A 480 -62.81 -9.17 6.58
C ALA A 480 -63.38 -8.14 7.55
N VAL A 481 -62.60 -7.15 7.99
CA VAL A 481 -63.05 -6.06 8.87
C VAL A 481 -64.21 -5.28 8.24
N ARG A 482 -64.18 -5.07 6.91
CA ARG A 482 -65.27 -4.39 6.20
C ARG A 482 -66.58 -5.18 6.24
N LYS A 483 -66.50 -6.51 6.15
CA LYS A 483 -67.68 -7.37 6.25
C LYS A 483 -68.25 -7.40 7.66
N LEU A 484 -67.38 -7.42 8.68
CA LEU A 484 -67.79 -7.55 10.08
C LEU A 484 -68.30 -6.24 10.69
N PHE A 485 -67.60 -5.13 10.44
CA PHE A 485 -67.90 -3.84 11.06
C PHE A 485 -68.55 -2.84 10.10
N GLY A 486 -68.65 -3.13 8.80
CA GLY A 486 -69.21 -2.23 7.79
C GLY A 486 -68.32 -1.02 7.45
N VAL A 487 -67.11 -0.98 7.99
CA VAL A 487 -66.15 0.14 7.84
C VAL A 487 -64.94 -0.34 7.02
N SER A 488 -64.44 0.47 6.07
CA SER A 488 -63.27 0.06 5.29
C SER A 488 -61.99 0.08 6.12
N GLU A 489 -61.00 -0.72 5.74
CA GLU A 489 -59.70 -0.78 6.42
C GLU A 489 -59.05 0.61 6.56
N GLN A 490 -59.07 1.39 5.48
CA GLN A 490 -58.52 2.75 5.44
C GLN A 490 -59.21 3.71 6.42
N GLN A 491 -60.49 3.49 6.71
CA GLN A 491 -61.24 4.33 7.66
C GLN A 491 -60.91 4.01 9.12
N LEU A 492 -60.25 2.88 9.39
CA LEU A 492 -59.92 2.40 10.73
C LEU A 492 -58.46 2.64 11.10
N ILE A 493 -57.55 2.65 10.13
CA ILE A 493 -56.14 2.95 10.38
C ILE A 493 -56.03 4.34 11.04
N GLY A 494 -55.37 4.39 12.20
CA GLY A 494 -55.20 5.62 12.99
C GLY A 494 -56.34 5.95 13.95
N LYS A 495 -57.41 5.14 14.00
CA LYS A 495 -58.48 5.28 15.01
C LYS A 495 -58.27 4.33 16.17
N SER A 496 -58.76 4.71 17.35
CA SER A 496 -58.77 3.83 18.51
C SER A 496 -59.71 2.65 18.28
N LEU A 497 -59.26 1.43 18.60
CA LEU A 497 -60.05 0.21 18.53
C LEU A 497 -61.37 0.33 19.29
N ILE A 498 -61.41 1.15 20.34
CA ILE A 498 -62.60 1.41 21.16
C ILE A 498 -63.76 1.94 20.31
N THR A 499 -63.47 2.69 19.23
CA THR A 499 -64.51 3.24 18.35
C THR A 499 -65.24 2.18 17.51
N LEU A 500 -64.67 0.98 17.36
CA LEU A 500 -65.30 -0.17 16.70
C LEU A 500 -66.16 -1.01 17.64
N VAL A 501 -65.88 -0.95 18.94
CA VAL A 501 -66.56 -1.73 19.96
C VAL A 501 -67.67 -0.88 20.56
N THR A 502 -68.88 -0.96 20.01
CA THR A 502 -70.08 -0.54 20.74
C THR A 502 -70.41 -1.65 21.72
N LEU A 503 -70.07 -1.47 23.00
CA LEU A 503 -70.49 -2.39 24.06
C LEU A 503 -72.01 -2.29 24.22
N PRO A 504 -72.80 -3.35 23.95
CA PRO A 504 -74.14 -3.43 24.52
C PRO A 504 -73.97 -3.61 26.03
N ASP A 505 -74.80 -2.95 26.83
CA ASP A 505 -74.70 -2.86 28.31
C ASP A 505 -74.82 -4.20 29.08
N ILE A 506 -74.73 -5.37 28.44
CA ILE A 506 -74.99 -6.69 29.04
C ILE A 506 -74.22 -7.76 28.25
N ALA A 507 -73.31 -8.61 28.74
CA ALA A 507 -72.59 -8.72 30.00
C ALA A 507 -71.26 -9.45 29.69
N LEU A 508 -70.14 -8.73 29.66
CA LEU A 508 -68.79 -9.31 29.63
C LEU A 508 -68.40 -9.73 31.06
N LYS A 509 -69.00 -10.81 31.56
CA LYS A 509 -68.43 -11.55 32.68
C LYS A 509 -67.77 -12.80 32.12
N ASP A 510 -66.44 -12.77 32.21
CA ASP A 510 -65.54 -13.92 32.25
C ASP A 510 -64.76 -14.34 30.99
N GLU A 511 -64.98 -13.80 29.79
CA GLU A 511 -64.29 -14.35 28.59
C GLU A 511 -63.04 -13.62 28.05
N PHE A 512 -62.76 -12.35 28.39
CA PHE A 512 -61.59 -11.64 27.80
C PHE A 512 -60.80 -10.73 28.78
N PRO A 513 -60.03 -11.29 29.73
CA PRO A 513 -59.29 -10.54 30.76
C PRO A 513 -58.26 -9.55 30.20
N LEU A 514 -57.59 -9.89 29.09
CA LEU A 514 -56.53 -9.08 28.48
C LEU A 514 -57.06 -7.76 27.89
N LEU A 515 -58.27 -7.80 27.30
CA LEU A 515 -58.92 -6.64 26.70
C LEU A 515 -59.39 -5.66 27.79
N GLN A 516 -59.90 -6.17 28.92
CA GLN A 516 -60.27 -5.34 30.07
C GLN A 516 -59.05 -4.65 30.72
N ALA A 517 -57.90 -5.32 30.78
CA ALA A 517 -56.69 -4.73 31.33
C ALA A 517 -56.16 -3.57 30.47
N LEU A 518 -56.21 -3.71 29.14
CA LEU A 518 -55.77 -2.67 28.20
C LEU A 518 -56.73 -1.47 28.15
N LEU A 519 -58.05 -1.71 28.23
CA LEU A 519 -59.07 -0.64 28.26
C LEU A 519 -59.06 0.21 29.54
N ARG A 520 -58.43 -0.27 30.63
CA ARG A 520 -58.28 0.50 31.88
C ARG A 520 -57.07 1.43 31.90
N GLN A 521 -56.18 1.33 30.90
CA GLN A 521 -54.96 2.14 30.79
C GLN A 521 -55.03 3.25 29.71
N ALA A 522 -56.01 3.17 28.80
CA ALA A 522 -56.39 4.26 27.89
C ALA A 522 -57.40 5.19 28.57
#